data_AF-A0A7S4NNT5-F1
#
_entry.id   AF-A0A7S4NNT5-F1
#
_cell.length_a   1.000
_cell.length_b   1.000
_cell.length_c   1.000
_cell.angle_alpha   90.00
_cell.angle_beta   90.00
_cell.angle_gamma   90.00
#
_symmetry.space_group_name_H-M   'P 1'
#
loop_
_entity.id
_entity.type
_entity.pdbx_description
1 polymer ?
#
loop_
_entity_poly.entity_id
_entity_poly.type
_entity_poly.pdbx_seq_one_letter_code
_entity_poly.pdbx_strand_id
1 'polypeptide(L)'
;VYGDYGPEIVEHLKRAPRVALNVVLPRLRQKDDEWRKARRDMNKIWREVYKDNYYKSLDHRSFYFKQVDKKGLSAKNFLYEIRSAYDFGMSSQTETPFLTFDMGRRDIHMDILEIVSKSASTEFLEGAEARVTKFFTSFVHVMFGLRKRSLDDLKAKARC
;
A
#
# COMPACT_ATOMS: atom_id res chain seq x y z
N VAL A 1 1.95 13.40 44.58
CA VAL A 1 2.13 12.61 45.83
C VAL A 1 1.05 12.93 46.86
N TYR A 2 0.73 14.20 47.11
CA TYR A 2 -0.25 14.57 48.15
C TYR A 2 -1.53 15.28 47.64
N GLY A 3 -1.63 15.58 46.33
CA GLY A 3 -2.85 16.13 45.74
C GLY A 3 -3.37 17.36 46.49
N ASP A 4 -4.66 17.34 46.81
CA ASP A 4 -5.36 18.43 47.52
C ASP A 4 -4.89 18.63 48.97
N TYR A 5 -4.26 17.62 49.59
CA TYR A 5 -3.66 17.70 50.92
C TYR A 5 -2.27 18.35 50.93
N GLY A 6 -1.75 18.75 49.77
CA GLY A 6 -0.44 19.40 49.64
C GLY A 6 -0.22 20.59 50.60
N PRO A 7 -1.16 21.55 50.71
CA PRO A 7 -1.03 22.69 51.61
C PRO A 7 -0.90 22.31 53.09
N GLU A 8 -1.69 21.34 53.56
CA GLU A 8 -1.68 20.84 54.95
C GLU A 8 -0.34 20.17 55.29
N ILE A 9 0.20 19.37 54.36
CA ILE A 9 1.51 18.72 54.54
C ILE A 9 2.64 19.76 54.64
N VAL A 10 2.55 20.86 53.87
CA VAL A 10 3.52 21.96 53.95
C VAL A 10 3.41 22.70 55.29
N GLU A 11 2.21 22.90 55.80
CA GLU A 11 1.99 23.50 57.13
C GLU A 11 2.59 22.62 58.25
N HIS A 12 2.34 21.31 58.20
CA HIS A 12 2.95 20.35 59.13
C HIS A 12 4.47 20.31 59.04
N LEU A 13 5.04 20.46 57.83
CA LEU A 13 6.49 20.56 57.63
C LEU A 13 7.08 21.80 58.31
N LYS A 14 6.36 22.94 58.28
CA LYS A 14 6.78 24.20 58.92
C LYS A 14 6.66 24.13 60.44
N ARG A 15 5.58 23.54 60.95
CA ARG A 15 5.29 23.48 62.39
C ARG A 15 6.11 22.42 63.13
N ALA A 16 6.33 21.26 62.51
CA ALA A 16 7.02 20.12 63.13
C ALA A 16 7.93 19.38 62.12
N PRO A 17 9.02 20.02 61.67
CA PRO A 17 9.86 19.51 60.57
C PRO A 17 10.44 18.13 60.85
N ARG A 18 10.94 17.86 62.06
CA ARG A 18 11.56 16.56 62.39
C ARG A 18 10.58 15.39 62.25
N VAL A 19 9.30 15.59 62.60
CA VAL A 19 8.28 14.55 62.53
C VAL A 19 7.75 14.40 61.11
N ALA A 20 7.42 15.52 60.46
CA ALA A 20 6.87 15.51 59.11
C ALA A 20 7.89 15.02 58.07
N LEU A 21 9.17 15.38 58.20
CA LEU A 21 10.23 14.93 57.27
C LEU A 21 10.42 13.42 57.30
N ASN A 22 10.34 12.78 58.47
CA ASN A 22 10.50 11.32 58.60
C ASN A 22 9.41 10.56 57.83
N VAL A 23 8.27 11.18 57.56
CA VAL A 23 7.16 10.59 56.80
C VAL A 23 7.18 11.01 55.33
N VAL A 24 7.45 12.29 55.05
CA VAL A 24 7.38 12.86 53.69
C VAL A 24 8.60 12.48 52.86
N LEU A 25 9.80 12.52 53.44
CA LEU A 25 11.05 12.29 52.70
C LEU A 25 11.13 10.87 52.09
N PRO A 26 10.80 9.77 52.81
CA PRO A 26 10.80 8.43 52.21
C PRO A 26 9.79 8.29 51.08
N ARG A 27 8.59 8.87 51.22
CA ARG A 27 7.54 8.83 50.19
C ARG A 27 7.95 9.58 48.92
N LEU A 28 8.60 10.73 49.08
CA LEU A 28 9.13 11.49 47.94
C LEU A 28 10.28 10.75 47.25
N ARG A 29 11.19 10.12 48.02
CA ARG A 29 12.28 9.30 47.45
C ARG A 29 11.74 8.11 46.67
N GLN A 30 10.78 7.37 47.25
CA GLN A 30 10.11 6.29 46.55
C GLN A 30 9.48 6.75 45.23
N LYS A 31 8.78 7.90 45.24
CA LYS A 31 8.15 8.43 44.03
C LYS A 31 9.16 8.90 42.99
N ASP A 32 10.28 9.48 43.39
CA ASP A 32 11.38 9.83 42.48
C ASP A 32 11.96 8.57 41.81
N ASP A 33 12.19 7.49 42.57
CA ASP A 33 12.68 6.23 42.02
C ASP A 33 11.69 5.60 41.03
N GLU A 34 10.39 5.60 41.37
CA GLU A 34 9.32 5.15 40.47
C GLU A 34 9.31 5.97 39.17
N TRP A 35 9.38 7.30 39.26
CA TRP A 35 9.37 8.18 38.09
C TRP A 35 10.63 8.05 37.24
N ARG A 36 11.80 7.87 37.85
CA ARG A 36 13.05 7.61 37.13
C ARG A 36 13.01 6.28 36.41
N LYS A 37 12.43 5.24 37.02
CA LYS A 37 12.21 3.95 36.36
C LYS A 37 11.26 4.10 35.17
N ALA A 38 10.08 4.67 35.39
CA ALA A 38 9.09 4.89 34.34
C ALA A 38 9.63 5.73 33.17
N ARG A 39 10.40 6.79 33.47
CA ARG A 39 11.05 7.61 32.44
C ARG A 39 12.06 6.81 31.62
N ARG A 40 12.89 5.97 32.26
CA ARG A 40 13.86 5.12 31.54
C ARG A 40 13.16 4.15 30.60
N ASP A 41 12.12 3.48 31.09
CA ASP A 41 11.35 2.50 30.32
C ASP A 41 10.64 3.18 29.15
N MET A 42 10.01 4.33 29.40
CA MET A 42 9.31 5.11 28.39
C MET A 42 10.28 5.69 27.34
N ASN A 43 11.44 6.21 27.74
CA ASN A 43 12.45 6.74 26.81
C ASN A 43 13.01 5.67 25.86
N LYS A 44 12.99 4.38 26.25
CA LYS A 44 13.36 3.29 25.33
C LYS A 44 12.32 3.17 24.21
N ILE A 45 11.05 3.07 24.59
CA ILE A 45 9.92 2.93 23.65
C ILE A 45 9.84 4.16 22.74
N TRP A 46 9.95 5.36 23.30
CA TRP A 46 9.89 6.60 22.54
C TRP A 46 10.99 6.70 21.48
N ARG A 47 12.21 6.26 21.80
CA ARG A 47 13.31 6.25 20.81
C ARG A 47 13.03 5.31 19.65
N GLU A 48 12.50 4.12 19.94
CA GLU A 48 12.15 3.13 18.91
C GLU A 48 11.00 3.63 18.02
N VAL A 49 9.91 4.08 18.63
CA VAL A 49 8.76 4.66 17.91
C VAL A 49 9.19 5.87 17.09
N TYR A 50 10.03 6.75 17.64
CA TYR A 50 10.52 7.92 16.91
C TYR A 50 11.37 7.51 15.70
N LYS A 51 12.28 6.56 15.87
CA LYS A 51 13.12 6.04 14.78
C LYS A 51 12.27 5.45 13.65
N ASP A 52 11.28 4.62 13.98
CA ASP A 52 10.44 3.94 13.00
C ASP A 52 9.50 4.88 12.25
N ASN A 53 9.11 5.98 12.90
CA ASN A 53 8.21 6.97 12.31
C ASN A 53 8.93 8.17 11.69
N TYR A 54 10.25 8.33 11.92
CA TYR A 54 11.02 9.46 11.41
C TYR A 54 10.84 9.66 9.91
N TYR A 55 11.03 8.62 9.09
CA TYR A 55 10.87 8.77 7.64
C TYR A 55 9.42 9.03 7.21
N LYS A 56 8.43 8.54 7.97
CA LYS A 56 7.02 8.79 7.68
C LYS A 56 6.63 10.23 8.00
N SER A 57 7.25 10.86 9.01
CA SER A 57 6.98 12.25 9.38
C SER A 57 7.61 13.26 8.42
N LEU A 58 8.58 12.84 7.60
CA LEU A 58 9.18 13.71 6.57
C LEU A 58 8.22 14.03 5.41
N ASP A 59 7.12 13.28 5.26
CA ASP A 59 6.16 13.51 4.19
C ASP A 59 4.74 13.75 4.74
N HIS A 60 4.39 15.04 4.87
CA HIS A 60 3.05 15.49 5.27
C HIS A 60 1.95 15.16 4.24
N ARG A 61 2.31 14.90 2.97
CA ARG A 61 1.36 14.57 1.90
C ARG A 61 1.13 13.08 1.77
N SER A 62 2.06 12.24 2.23
CA SER A 62 1.96 10.77 2.15
C SER A 62 0.65 10.23 2.73
N PHE A 63 0.13 10.84 3.80
CA PHE A 63 -1.10 10.42 4.45
C PHE A 63 -2.32 10.61 3.54
N TYR A 64 -2.41 11.77 2.89
CA TYR A 64 -3.51 12.09 1.97
C TYR A 64 -3.40 11.27 0.68
N PHE A 65 -2.20 11.19 0.10
CA PHE A 65 -1.95 10.44 -1.12
C PHE A 65 -2.32 8.96 -0.97
N LYS A 66 -1.86 8.28 0.10
CA LYS A 66 -2.16 6.85 0.31
C LYS A 66 -3.66 6.56 0.48
N GLN A 67 -4.40 7.44 1.14
CA GLN A 67 -5.84 7.25 1.31
C GLN A 67 -6.62 7.52 0.02
N VAL A 68 -6.20 8.54 -0.73
CA VAL A 68 -6.80 8.87 -2.03
C VAL A 68 -6.52 7.74 -3.03
N ASP A 69 -5.27 7.30 -3.16
CA ASP A 69 -4.88 6.23 -4.09
C ASP A 69 -5.56 4.91 -3.76
N LYS A 70 -5.65 4.54 -2.48
CA LYS A 70 -6.35 3.31 -2.09
C LYS A 70 -7.81 3.32 -2.54
N LYS A 71 -8.47 4.49 -2.49
CA LYS A 71 -9.85 4.64 -2.97
C LYS A 71 -9.90 4.70 -4.50
N GLY A 72 -9.02 5.49 -5.12
CA GLY A 72 -8.90 5.69 -6.56
C GLY A 72 -8.61 4.40 -7.33
N LEU A 73 -7.67 3.60 -6.84
CA LEU A 73 -7.24 2.34 -7.46
C LEU A 73 -8.15 1.15 -7.09
N SER A 74 -9.29 1.39 -6.45
CA SER A 74 -10.27 0.33 -6.18
C SER A 74 -11.00 -0.05 -7.46
N ALA A 75 -11.28 -1.35 -7.64
CA ALA A 75 -12.10 -1.84 -8.76
C ALA A 75 -13.46 -1.12 -8.85
N LYS A 76 -14.05 -0.74 -7.71
CA LYS A 76 -15.30 0.03 -7.67
C LYS A 76 -15.14 1.41 -8.31
N ASN A 77 -14.03 2.09 -8.05
CA ASN A 77 -13.74 3.40 -8.62
C ASN A 77 -13.45 3.30 -10.12
N PHE A 78 -12.68 2.31 -10.57
CA PHE A 78 -12.44 2.10 -12.00
C PHE A 78 -13.74 1.82 -12.76
N LEU A 79 -14.61 0.95 -12.23
CA LEU A 79 -15.91 0.67 -12.86
C LEU A 79 -16.81 1.91 -12.87
N TYR A 80 -16.76 2.73 -11.83
CA TYR A 80 -17.47 4.00 -11.76
C TYR A 80 -16.95 4.98 -12.83
N GLU A 81 -15.63 5.13 -12.96
CA GLU A 81 -15.01 6.00 -13.98
C GLU A 81 -15.35 5.54 -15.40
N ILE A 82 -15.26 4.24 -15.69
CA ILE A 82 -15.64 3.67 -17.00
C ILE A 82 -17.11 3.95 -17.30
N ARG A 83 -18.00 3.71 -16.35
CA ARG A 83 -19.44 3.95 -16.52
C ARG A 83 -19.75 5.44 -16.68
N SER A 84 -19.12 6.28 -15.89
CA SER A 84 -19.22 7.73 -15.99
C SER A 84 -18.79 8.19 -17.39
N ALA A 85 -17.63 7.73 -17.88
CA ALA A 85 -17.15 8.06 -19.23
C ALA A 85 -18.11 7.60 -20.34
N TYR A 86 -18.78 6.46 -20.14
CA TYR A 86 -19.82 5.96 -21.05
C TYR A 86 -21.08 6.82 -21.00
N ASP A 87 -21.58 7.14 -19.80
CA ASP A 87 -22.84 7.87 -19.56
C ASP A 87 -22.73 9.36 -19.98
N PHE A 88 -21.57 9.99 -19.79
CA PHE A 88 -21.29 11.37 -20.26
C PHE A 88 -20.97 11.44 -21.77
N GLY A 89 -21.02 10.29 -22.46
CA GLY A 89 -20.98 10.18 -23.91
C GLY A 89 -19.88 10.99 -24.56
N MET A 90 -18.60 10.68 -24.32
CA MET A 90 -17.44 11.14 -25.12
C MET A 90 -17.53 12.59 -25.64
N SER A 91 -18.06 13.54 -24.85
CA SER A 91 -18.52 14.81 -25.42
C SER A 91 -17.48 15.93 -25.35
N SER A 92 -16.34 15.75 -24.67
CA SER A 92 -15.24 16.71 -24.76
C SER A 92 -13.90 16.10 -24.31
N GLN A 93 -13.15 15.54 -25.27
CA GLN A 93 -11.70 15.71 -25.47
C GLN A 93 -11.07 14.42 -26.03
N THR A 94 -10.67 14.59 -27.29
CA THR A 94 -9.70 13.83 -28.08
C THR A 94 -10.06 12.38 -28.44
N GLU A 95 -10.47 12.20 -29.69
CA GLU A 95 -10.34 10.95 -30.46
C GLU A 95 -8.87 10.43 -30.52
N THR A 96 -7.90 11.18 -29.99
CA THR A 96 -6.53 10.74 -29.84
C THR A 96 -6.33 10.12 -28.46
N PRO A 97 -5.93 8.85 -28.36
CA PRO A 97 -5.64 8.24 -27.07
C PRO A 97 -4.51 9.01 -26.38
N PHE A 98 -4.59 9.15 -25.05
CA PHE A 98 -3.59 9.85 -24.20
C PHE A 98 -2.15 9.37 -24.46
N LEU A 99 -2.01 8.11 -24.88
CA LEU A 99 -0.80 7.51 -25.40
C LEU A 99 -1.11 6.80 -26.72
N THR A 100 -0.49 7.24 -27.80
CA THR A 100 -0.42 6.50 -29.06
C THR A 100 0.92 5.75 -29.10
N PHE A 101 0.87 4.46 -29.41
CA PHE A 101 2.07 3.69 -29.69
C PHE A 101 1.92 3.08 -31.08
N ASP A 102 2.86 3.40 -31.98
CA ASP A 102 2.90 2.76 -33.27
C ASP A 102 3.54 1.37 -33.13
N MET A 103 2.70 0.33 -33.25
CA MET A 103 3.16 -1.04 -33.29
C MET A 103 3.73 -1.33 -34.69
N GLY A 104 5.02 -1.02 -34.87
CA GLY A 104 5.71 -1.16 -36.16
C GLY A 104 5.57 -2.55 -36.80
N ARG A 105 5.59 -3.62 -35.99
CA ARG A 105 5.23 -4.98 -36.41
C ARG A 105 3.91 -5.41 -35.80
N ARG A 106 2.82 -5.29 -36.57
CA ARG A 106 1.48 -5.73 -36.15
C ARG A 106 1.37 -7.22 -35.90
N ASP A 107 2.33 -8.04 -36.33
CA ASP A 107 2.34 -9.50 -36.19
C ASP A 107 3.18 -10.01 -35.01
N ILE A 108 3.86 -9.14 -34.25
CA ILE A 108 4.75 -9.56 -33.13
C ILE A 108 4.03 -10.38 -32.04
N HIS A 109 2.73 -10.15 -31.85
CA HIS A 109 1.89 -10.90 -30.92
C HIS A 109 1.83 -12.40 -31.25
N MET A 110 2.09 -12.77 -32.51
CA MET A 110 2.13 -14.14 -32.99
C MET A 110 3.42 -14.84 -32.60
N ASP A 111 4.54 -14.15 -32.76
CA ASP A 111 5.85 -14.65 -32.34
C ASP A 111 5.85 -14.86 -30.82
N ILE A 112 5.23 -13.93 -30.08
CA ILE A 112 5.03 -14.05 -28.62
C ILE A 112 4.13 -15.24 -28.29
N LEU A 113 2.99 -15.41 -28.98
CA LEU A 113 2.12 -16.57 -28.78
C LEU A 113 2.87 -17.88 -29.03
N GLU A 114 3.67 -17.96 -30.09
CA GLU A 114 4.45 -19.16 -30.41
C GLU A 114 5.50 -19.47 -29.34
N ILE A 115 6.26 -18.47 -28.90
CA ILE A 115 7.26 -18.62 -27.84
C ILE A 115 6.61 -19.09 -26.55
N VAL A 116 5.51 -18.44 -26.13
CA VAL A 116 4.81 -18.76 -24.88
C VAL A 116 4.11 -20.12 -24.96
N SER A 117 3.55 -20.48 -26.12
CA SER A 117 2.98 -21.82 -26.34
C SER A 117 4.05 -22.90 -26.28
N LYS A 118 5.20 -22.70 -26.93
CA LYS A 118 6.34 -23.64 -26.89
C LYS A 118 6.89 -23.79 -25.47
N SER A 119 7.09 -22.69 -24.74
CA SER A 119 7.56 -22.74 -23.36
C SER A 119 6.53 -23.40 -22.43
N ALA A 120 5.24 -23.17 -22.67
CA ALA A 120 4.17 -23.82 -21.92
C ALA A 120 4.11 -25.34 -22.16
N SER A 121 4.44 -25.80 -23.37
CA SER A 121 4.49 -27.23 -23.67
C SER A 121 5.76 -27.92 -23.13
N THR A 122 6.85 -27.17 -22.91
CA THR A 122 8.11 -27.73 -22.35
C THR A 122 8.20 -27.66 -20.82
N GLU A 123 7.62 -26.65 -20.18
CA GLU A 123 7.81 -26.38 -18.74
C GLU A 123 6.53 -26.45 -17.90
N PHE A 124 5.33 -26.51 -18.50
CA PHE A 124 4.06 -26.40 -17.78
C PHE A 124 3.14 -27.60 -17.97
N LEU A 125 2.35 -27.86 -16.91
CA LEU A 125 1.30 -28.88 -16.80
C LEU A 125 0.53 -29.15 -18.11
N GLU A 126 0.19 -30.41 -18.34
CA GLU A 126 -0.59 -30.88 -19.49
C GLU A 126 -1.80 -29.97 -19.79
N GLY A 127 -1.94 -29.57 -21.06
CA GLY A 127 -2.97 -28.63 -21.52
C GLY A 127 -2.68 -27.13 -21.31
N ALA A 128 -1.47 -26.75 -20.87
CA ALA A 128 -1.07 -25.34 -20.77
C ALA A 128 -1.12 -24.61 -22.13
N GLU A 129 -0.70 -25.26 -23.22
CA GLU A 129 -0.73 -24.71 -24.58
C GLU A 129 -2.14 -24.25 -25.01
N ALA A 130 -3.16 -25.09 -24.74
CA ALA A 130 -4.54 -24.77 -25.07
C ALA A 130 -5.07 -23.58 -24.25
N ARG A 131 -4.66 -23.46 -22.98
CA ARG A 131 -5.02 -22.32 -22.12
C ARG A 131 -4.37 -21.03 -22.60
N VAL A 132 -3.08 -21.07 -22.95
CA VAL A 132 -2.34 -19.94 -23.51
C VAL A 132 -2.98 -19.47 -24.81
N THR A 133 -3.26 -20.40 -25.72
CA THR A 133 -3.85 -20.07 -27.01
C THR A 133 -5.26 -19.49 -26.87
N LYS A 134 -6.06 -20.04 -25.96
CA LYS A 134 -7.39 -19.48 -25.62
C LYS A 134 -7.28 -18.06 -25.07
N PHE A 135 -6.35 -17.80 -24.15
CA PHE A 135 -6.15 -16.47 -23.59
C PHE A 135 -5.71 -15.45 -24.66
N PHE A 136 -4.76 -15.81 -25.53
CA PHE A 136 -4.33 -14.92 -26.60
C PHE A 136 -5.45 -14.60 -27.58
N THR A 137 -6.23 -15.59 -27.99
CA THR A 137 -7.33 -15.40 -28.96
C THR A 137 -8.56 -14.71 -28.36
N SER A 138 -8.88 -14.94 -27.08
CA SER A 138 -10.07 -14.34 -26.44
C SER A 138 -9.82 -12.96 -25.85
N PHE A 139 -8.62 -12.72 -25.32
CA PHE A 139 -8.29 -11.49 -24.61
C PHE A 139 -7.35 -10.61 -25.43
N VAL A 140 -6.14 -11.08 -25.75
CA VAL A 140 -5.09 -10.24 -26.37
C VAL A 140 -5.54 -9.70 -27.73
N HIS A 141 -6.13 -10.54 -28.58
CA HIS A 141 -6.61 -10.09 -29.89
C HIS A 141 -7.74 -9.06 -29.78
N VAL A 142 -8.65 -9.22 -28.81
CA VAL A 142 -9.77 -8.29 -28.60
C VAL A 142 -9.28 -6.97 -28.01
N MET A 143 -8.39 -7.05 -27.02
CA MET A 143 -7.82 -5.88 -26.32
C MET A 143 -7.03 -4.97 -27.28
N PHE A 144 -6.28 -5.55 -28.21
CA PHE A 144 -5.49 -4.80 -29.19
C PHE A 144 -6.21 -4.60 -30.54
N GLY A 145 -7.49 -4.98 -30.67
CA GLY A 145 -8.24 -4.85 -31.92
C GLY A 145 -7.62 -5.61 -33.11
N LEU A 146 -6.91 -6.70 -32.84
CA LEU A 146 -6.20 -7.50 -33.85
C LEU A 146 -7.19 -8.42 -34.59
N ARG A 147 -6.90 -8.69 -35.87
CA ARG A 147 -7.70 -9.61 -36.70
C ARG A 147 -7.76 -10.99 -36.04
N LYS A 148 -8.96 -11.47 -35.71
CA LYS A 148 -9.18 -12.85 -35.26
C LYS A 148 -8.69 -13.82 -36.33
N ARG A 149 -7.68 -14.63 -36.01
CA ARG A 149 -7.23 -15.79 -36.80
C ARG A 149 -7.64 -17.06 -36.07
N SER A 150 -8.04 -18.08 -36.83
CA SER A 150 -8.44 -19.37 -36.27
C SER A 150 -7.23 -20.15 -35.76
N LEU A 151 -7.45 -21.13 -34.88
CA LEU A 151 -6.41 -22.04 -34.39
C LEU A 151 -5.66 -22.73 -35.55
N ASP A 152 -6.35 -22.95 -36.66
CA ASP A 152 -5.81 -23.62 -37.84
C ASP A 152 -4.90 -22.68 -38.66
N ASP A 153 -5.23 -21.39 -38.73
CA ASP A 153 -4.36 -20.37 -39.31
C ASP A 153 -3.06 -20.19 -38.51
N LEU A 154 -3.13 -20.39 -37.19
CA LEU A 154 -1.98 -20.35 -36.29
C LEU A 154 -1.05 -21.55 -36.50
N LYS A 155 -1.63 -22.75 -36.64
CA LYS A 155 -0.89 -24.00 -36.87
C LYS A 155 -0.29 -24.10 -38.29
N ALA A 156 -0.86 -23.39 -39.27
CA ALA A 156 -0.34 -23.37 -40.64
C ALA A 156 0.98 -22.59 -40.78
N LYS A 157 1.20 -21.55 -39.96
CA LYS A 157 2.43 -20.73 -40.01
C LYS A 157 3.66 -21.44 -39.42
N ALA A 158 3.46 -22.45 -38.58
CA ALA A 158 4.52 -23.24 -37.94
C ALA A 158 5.13 -24.34 -38.85
N ARG A 159 4.69 -24.46 -40.11
CA ARG A 159 5.13 -25.53 -41.05
C ARG A 159 6.00 -25.05 -42.23
N CYS A 160 6.54 -23.83 -42.18
CA CYS A 160 7.59 -23.38 -43.10
C CYS A 160 8.92 -23.24 -42.37
#